data_AF-K2S1Y2-F1
#
_entry.id   AF-K2S1Y2-F1
#
_cell.length_a   1.000
_cell.length_b   1.000
_cell.length_c   1.000
_cell.angle_alpha   90.00
_cell.angle_beta   90.00
_cell.angle_gamma   90.00
#
_symmetry.space_group_name_H-M   'P 1'
#
loop_
_entity.id
_entity.type
_entity.pdbx_description
1 polymer ?
#
loop_
_entity_poly.entity_id
_entity_poly.type
_entity_poly.pdbx_seq_one_letter_code
_entity_poly.pdbx_strand_id
1 'polypeptide(L)'
;MNLLLFFVLCALSITLASADVKHETTSKHPFYMLSLGDSWASGAEVTERHWYEDDGTCGRGNRSWEYLLAQDRDWTESEMNFTFMACSGAHLSAATHPDNDEAEAQIEPVKTLGGPVLLTMQLGATDCNFSNVARACIFMGGSNGKKYPDPDSACAQAISEADRYINGDTGLLADHQKTLASITNWEPLNGTDNWNLYVVGYAEFFNAKTTYCNDMAFDKDKQAKLTTELRTKINLLVQDANNAIARSVERTTNTTDASIRFFNPSSLFESHRFCEKGRDLNGQYFSDDVWFWNLSPPEIDLSNGNKTQIQEMWLNNQTLPNGNQVTDLDLDDMIAEDRGRTLRPKYDAHKAIKEAMVKQLRADKVPGVKSDPVTTAAATTTTRSSTTTSSAIAAPSPTGKQPYASGQVRIHVQEWWGCPSYDDENNLSIAADIWDNDVNIGSVKHTSAGATAPLSLASKFEQFMVITPEWADGGYVQFALGSLSFNTLNNTNQDDDVHCKVGGWDPRQGPTCDENYDEGATMRQMDCWFPAPEWRGGPPSDGSKL
;
A
#
# COMPACT_ATOMS: atom_id res chain seq x y z
N MET A 1 34.05 63.55 -50.36
CA MET A 1 34.78 62.26 -50.46
C MET A 1 36.06 62.44 -49.65
N ASN A 2 36.38 61.83 -48.51
CA ASN A 2 35.79 60.85 -47.58
C ASN A 2 36.38 61.24 -46.18
N LEU A 3 35.58 61.37 -45.12
CA LEU A 3 35.14 60.33 -44.16
C LEU A 3 36.29 59.64 -43.39
N LEU A 4 36.14 59.55 -42.05
CA LEU A 4 36.94 58.87 -41.02
C LEU A 4 38.14 59.61 -40.40
N LEU A 5 37.98 60.10 -39.16
CA LEU A 5 38.39 59.35 -37.95
C LEU A 5 37.98 60.15 -36.69
N PHE A 6 36.78 59.87 -36.17
CA PHE A 6 36.27 60.35 -34.88
C PHE A 6 35.92 59.12 -34.04
N PHE A 7 36.81 58.71 -33.15
CA PHE A 7 36.57 57.75 -32.05
C PHE A 7 37.59 58.13 -30.95
N VAL A 8 37.27 59.11 -30.10
CA VAL A 8 36.56 58.95 -28.81
C VAL A 8 37.26 57.91 -27.91
N LEU A 9 38.29 58.39 -27.20
CA LEU A 9 38.73 57.82 -25.93
C LEU A 9 37.64 58.10 -24.87
N CYS A 10 36.72 57.15 -24.69
CA CYS A 10 35.94 57.03 -23.46
C CYS A 10 36.55 55.88 -22.65
N ALA A 11 37.46 56.23 -21.74
CA ALA A 11 37.90 55.35 -20.67
C ALA A 11 36.71 55.14 -19.73
N LEU A 12 35.91 54.11 -20.03
CA LEU A 12 34.83 53.64 -19.17
C LEU A 12 35.47 52.79 -18.06
N SER A 13 35.53 53.34 -16.86
CA SER A 13 35.82 52.61 -15.62
C SER A 13 34.74 51.54 -15.42
N ILE A 14 35.04 50.29 -15.78
CA ILE A 14 34.22 49.13 -15.40
C ILE A 14 34.57 48.82 -13.94
N THR A 15 33.80 49.38 -13.02
CA THR A 15 33.67 48.84 -11.67
C THR A 15 33.09 47.44 -11.77
N LEU A 16 33.92 46.43 -11.50
CA LEU A 16 33.49 45.07 -11.16
C LEU A 16 32.69 45.15 -9.86
N ALA A 17 31.38 45.41 -9.97
CA ALA A 17 30.45 45.04 -8.94
C ALA A 17 30.38 43.52 -8.96
N SER A 18 31.05 42.86 -8.01
CA SER A 18 30.70 41.50 -7.62
C SER A 18 29.23 41.54 -7.23
N ALA A 19 28.35 41.11 -8.13
CA ALA A 19 26.99 40.78 -7.76
C ALA A 19 27.12 39.71 -6.69
N ASP A 20 26.82 40.10 -5.45
CA ASP A 20 26.50 39.19 -4.37
C ASP A 20 25.28 38.42 -4.87
N VAL A 21 25.51 37.30 -5.56
CA VAL A 21 24.47 36.33 -5.87
C VAL A 21 24.08 35.79 -4.50
N LYS A 22 23.09 36.46 -3.89
CA LYS A 22 22.31 35.84 -2.83
C LYS A 22 21.86 34.52 -3.42
N HIS A 23 22.47 33.43 -2.96
CA HIS A 23 21.87 32.13 -3.05
C HIS A 23 20.54 32.28 -2.30
N GLU A 24 19.48 32.63 -3.05
CA GLU A 24 18.14 32.27 -2.66
C GLU A 24 18.24 30.77 -2.40
N THR A 25 18.18 30.43 -1.12
CA THR A 25 17.78 29.09 -0.70
C THR A 25 16.46 28.86 -1.39
N THR A 26 16.49 28.22 -2.56
CA THR A 26 15.32 27.76 -3.28
C THR A 26 14.56 26.92 -2.29
N SER A 27 13.49 27.50 -1.73
CA SER A 27 12.51 26.81 -0.94
C SER A 27 12.09 25.61 -1.76
N LYS A 28 12.57 24.41 -1.40
CA LYS A 28 12.22 23.18 -2.10
C LYS A 28 10.72 23.01 -1.90
N HIS A 29 9.95 23.31 -2.95
CA HIS A 29 8.52 23.07 -2.92
C HIS A 29 8.28 21.58 -2.61
N PRO A 30 7.30 21.25 -1.75
CA PRO A 30 6.93 19.87 -1.51
C PRO A 30 6.48 19.20 -2.81
N PHE A 31 6.82 17.92 -2.97
CA PHE A 31 6.38 17.11 -4.09
C PHE A 31 5.01 16.53 -3.77
N TYR A 32 4.00 16.75 -4.59
CA TYR A 32 2.65 16.24 -4.34
C TYR A 32 2.41 14.97 -5.14
N MET A 33 1.87 13.94 -4.51
CA MET A 33 1.42 12.72 -5.17
C MET A 33 -0.04 12.46 -4.86
N LEU A 34 -0.87 12.27 -5.89
CA LEU A 34 -2.28 11.89 -5.79
C LEU A 34 -2.49 10.56 -6.51
N SER A 35 -2.94 9.53 -5.77
CA SER A 35 -3.27 8.22 -6.34
C SER A 35 -4.78 8.11 -6.54
N LEU A 36 -5.18 7.95 -7.80
CA LEU A 36 -6.54 7.62 -8.22
C LEU A 36 -6.56 6.17 -8.70
N GLY A 37 -7.63 5.44 -8.45
CA GLY A 37 -7.69 4.06 -8.92
C GLY A 37 -8.79 3.20 -8.34
N ASP A 38 -8.84 1.99 -8.87
CA ASP A 38 -9.68 0.91 -8.38
C ASP A 38 -8.89 0.01 -7.41
N SER A 39 -9.36 -1.22 -7.23
CA SER A 39 -8.77 -2.23 -6.36
C SER A 39 -7.29 -2.58 -6.63
N TRP A 40 -6.82 -2.41 -7.88
CA TRP A 40 -5.42 -2.68 -8.22
C TRP A 40 -4.47 -1.59 -7.71
N ALA A 41 -4.95 -0.35 -7.66
CA ALA A 41 -4.25 0.80 -7.10
C ALA A 41 -4.41 0.89 -5.59
N SER A 42 -5.62 0.65 -5.07
CA SER A 42 -5.83 0.65 -3.63
C SER A 42 -5.03 -0.49 -2.97
N GLY A 43 -4.64 -1.51 -3.74
CA GLY A 43 -3.97 -2.70 -3.21
C GLY A 43 -4.91 -3.46 -2.30
N ALA A 44 -6.18 -3.61 -2.74
CA ALA A 44 -7.25 -4.17 -1.95
C ALA A 44 -6.92 -5.58 -1.45
N GLU A 45 -6.54 -5.61 -0.18
CA GLU A 45 -6.24 -6.80 0.61
C GLU A 45 -7.34 -7.01 1.66
N VAL A 46 -7.90 -8.21 1.71
CA VAL A 46 -8.88 -8.72 2.70
C VAL A 46 -8.31 -8.86 4.13
N THR A 47 -7.26 -8.13 4.51
CA THR A 47 -6.77 -8.13 5.91
C THR A 47 -6.61 -6.73 6.40
N GLU A 48 -7.29 -6.47 7.50
CA GLU A 48 -7.18 -5.27 8.33
C GLU A 48 -5.72 -4.98 8.72
N ARG A 49 -4.90 -6.03 8.90
CA ARG A 49 -3.46 -5.91 9.23
C ARG A 49 -2.68 -5.02 8.26
N HIS A 50 -3.12 -4.90 7.02
CA HIS A 50 -2.41 -4.15 5.99
C HIS A 50 -3.19 -2.94 5.49
N TRP A 51 -4.26 -2.52 6.18
CA TRP A 51 -4.99 -1.32 5.80
C TRP A 51 -4.18 -0.05 6.09
N TYR A 52 -4.32 0.92 5.19
CA TYR A 52 -3.75 2.26 5.28
C TYR A 52 -4.56 3.15 6.22
N GLU A 53 -5.89 3.01 6.20
CA GLU A 53 -6.85 3.72 7.04
C GLU A 53 -7.87 2.73 7.65
N ASP A 54 -8.35 3.02 8.86
CA ASP A 54 -9.26 2.18 9.65
C ASP A 54 -10.68 2.05 9.05
N ASP A 55 -10.99 2.75 7.95
CA ASP A 55 -12.36 2.82 7.40
C ASP A 55 -12.72 1.64 6.49
N GLY A 56 -11.76 0.84 6.05
CA GLY A 56 -11.92 -0.50 5.44
C GLY A 56 -12.67 -0.59 4.11
N THR A 57 -13.52 0.38 3.76
CA THR A 57 -14.44 0.32 2.62
C THR A 57 -13.71 0.38 1.28
N CYS A 58 -12.69 1.22 1.17
CA CYS A 58 -11.92 1.38 -0.06
C CYS A 58 -10.81 0.33 -0.23
N GLY A 59 -10.54 -0.49 0.79
CA GLY A 59 -9.47 -1.48 0.74
C GLY A 59 -8.09 -0.87 0.46
N ARG A 60 -7.81 0.35 0.92
CA ARG A 60 -6.50 0.98 0.74
C ARG A 60 -5.48 0.27 1.60
N GLY A 61 -4.50 -0.38 0.98
CA GLY A 61 -3.48 -1.17 1.65
C GLY A 61 -2.12 -0.46 1.73
N ASN A 62 -1.42 -0.60 2.86
CA ASN A 62 -0.03 -0.14 3.05
C ASN A 62 1.02 -1.00 2.28
N ARG A 63 0.53 -1.92 1.45
CA ARG A 63 1.30 -2.79 0.55
C ARG A 63 1.01 -2.51 -0.93
N SER A 64 0.12 -1.56 -1.23
CA SER A 64 -0.17 -1.15 -2.60
C SER A 64 1.05 -0.49 -3.25
N TRP A 65 1.10 -0.50 -4.58
CA TRP A 65 2.30 -0.01 -5.28
C TRP A 65 2.44 1.51 -5.15
N GLU A 66 1.33 2.25 -5.09
CA GLU A 66 1.31 3.69 -4.85
C GLU A 66 1.71 4.06 -3.43
N TYR A 67 1.25 3.30 -2.44
CA TYR A 67 1.70 3.50 -1.07
C TYR A 67 3.20 3.22 -0.96
N LEU A 68 3.69 2.11 -1.52
CA LEU A 68 5.11 1.78 -1.55
C LEU A 68 5.93 2.83 -2.31
N LEU A 69 5.38 3.40 -3.37
CA LEU A 69 6.00 4.49 -4.12
C LEU A 69 6.11 5.75 -3.26
N ALA A 70 5.07 6.08 -2.50
CA ALA A 70 5.03 7.25 -1.62
C ALA A 70 5.95 7.16 -0.40
N GLN A 71 6.13 5.96 0.16
CA GLN A 71 7.04 5.73 1.29
C GLN A 71 8.52 5.72 0.89
N ASP A 72 8.82 5.41 -0.37
CA ASP A 72 10.18 5.41 -0.90
C ASP A 72 10.68 6.84 -1.10
N ARG A 73 11.57 7.32 -0.21
CA ARG A 73 12.14 8.68 -0.28
C ARG A 73 13.37 8.78 -1.19
N ASP A 74 13.83 7.67 -1.75
CA ASP A 74 15.08 7.63 -2.49
C ASP A 74 14.95 8.17 -3.91
N TRP A 75 13.74 8.30 -4.44
CA TRP A 75 13.52 8.74 -5.82
C TRP A 75 13.05 10.20 -5.97
N THR A 76 12.62 10.89 -4.91
CA THR A 76 12.24 12.32 -4.97
C THR A 76 13.34 13.25 -4.42
N GLU A 77 13.39 14.49 -4.91
CA GLU A 77 14.34 15.52 -4.48
C GLU A 77 13.94 16.25 -3.18
N SER A 78 12.66 16.20 -2.84
CA SER A 78 12.04 16.79 -1.65
C SER A 78 11.09 15.80 -0.97
N GLU A 79 10.62 16.18 0.22
CA GLU A 79 9.57 15.43 0.92
C GLU A 79 8.31 15.39 0.06
N MET A 80 7.68 14.21 0.03
CA MET A 80 6.45 13.98 -0.72
C MET A 80 5.25 14.02 0.22
N ASN A 81 4.24 14.79 -0.22
CA ASN A 81 2.91 14.82 0.35
C ASN A 81 2.01 13.90 -0.48
N PHE A 82 1.51 12.83 0.14
CA PHE A 82 0.78 11.77 -0.54
C PHE A 82 -0.70 11.77 -0.14
N THR A 83 -1.58 11.80 -1.14
CA THR A 83 -3.02 11.64 -0.98
C THR A 83 -3.44 10.35 -1.67
N PHE A 84 -3.95 9.38 -0.89
CA PHE A 84 -4.29 8.06 -1.39
C PHE A 84 -5.80 7.92 -1.61
N MET A 85 -6.27 8.10 -2.84
CA MET A 85 -7.71 8.16 -3.16
C MET A 85 -8.22 6.97 -3.96
N ALA A 86 -7.35 6.02 -4.32
CA ALA A 86 -7.80 4.78 -4.94
C ALA A 86 -8.75 4.01 -4.02
N CYS A 87 -9.78 3.41 -4.60
CA CYS A 87 -10.85 2.76 -3.87
C CYS A 87 -11.30 1.49 -4.60
N SER A 88 -11.39 0.38 -3.88
CA SER A 88 -11.87 -0.87 -4.44
C SER A 88 -13.28 -0.73 -5.02
N GLY A 89 -13.52 -1.34 -6.18
CA GLY A 89 -14.80 -1.23 -6.89
C GLY A 89 -15.03 0.10 -7.61
N ALA A 90 -14.08 1.05 -7.57
CA ALA A 90 -14.24 2.33 -8.25
C ALA A 90 -14.42 2.18 -9.76
N HIS A 91 -15.35 2.97 -10.30
CA HIS A 91 -15.55 3.16 -11.73
C HIS A 91 -14.74 4.35 -12.27
N LEU A 92 -14.65 4.49 -13.59
CA LEU A 92 -14.05 5.69 -14.22
C LEU A 92 -14.71 7.00 -13.78
N SER A 93 -16.00 6.98 -13.41
CA SER A 93 -16.71 8.13 -12.85
C SER A 93 -16.13 8.58 -11.51
N ALA A 94 -15.74 7.63 -10.65
CA ALA A 94 -15.22 7.83 -9.31
C ALA A 94 -14.10 8.86 -9.24
N ALA A 95 -13.28 8.93 -10.28
CA ALA A 95 -12.19 9.89 -10.39
C ALA A 95 -12.67 11.33 -10.15
N THR A 96 -13.85 11.68 -10.67
CA THR A 96 -14.31 13.07 -10.79
C THR A 96 -15.72 13.32 -10.27
N HIS A 97 -16.45 12.26 -9.97
CA HIS A 97 -17.79 12.27 -9.40
C HIS A 97 -17.84 11.16 -8.36
N PRO A 98 -18.58 11.33 -7.26
CA PRO A 98 -18.74 10.26 -6.30
C PRO A 98 -19.54 9.11 -6.93
N ASP A 99 -19.13 7.86 -6.66
CA ASP A 99 -19.81 6.67 -7.20
C ASP A 99 -21.17 6.41 -6.52
N ASN A 100 -21.40 7.01 -5.34
CA ASN A 100 -22.67 7.00 -4.62
C ASN A 100 -22.80 8.27 -3.76
N ASP A 101 -23.98 8.50 -3.17
CA ASP A 101 -24.28 9.71 -2.39
C ASP A 101 -23.41 9.89 -1.12
N GLU A 102 -22.67 8.86 -0.71
CA GLU A 102 -21.81 8.84 0.49
C GLU A 102 -20.31 8.91 0.17
N ALA A 103 -19.93 8.72 -1.09
CA ALA A 103 -18.54 8.80 -1.53
C ALA A 103 -18.16 10.25 -1.89
N GLU A 104 -16.87 10.56 -1.85
CA GLU A 104 -16.31 11.76 -2.48
C GLU A 104 -15.68 11.37 -3.82
N ALA A 105 -15.62 12.30 -4.78
CA ALA A 105 -14.83 12.06 -5.97
C ALA A 105 -13.35 11.95 -5.59
N GLN A 106 -12.60 11.05 -6.24
CA GLN A 106 -11.22 10.78 -5.85
C GLN A 106 -10.28 12.00 -5.99
N ILE A 107 -10.60 12.96 -6.86
CA ILE A 107 -9.83 14.22 -6.96
C ILE A 107 -10.21 15.27 -5.91
N GLU A 108 -11.39 15.22 -5.29
CA GLU A 108 -11.95 16.32 -4.48
C GLU A 108 -11.15 16.70 -3.21
N PRO A 109 -10.50 15.76 -2.48
CA PRO A 109 -9.82 16.11 -1.24
C PRO A 109 -8.65 17.10 -1.40
N VAL A 110 -8.16 17.29 -2.62
CA VAL A 110 -7.03 18.16 -2.92
C VAL A 110 -7.53 19.54 -3.35
N LYS A 111 -7.45 20.53 -2.47
CA LYS A 111 -7.97 21.89 -2.75
C LYS A 111 -6.94 22.82 -3.37
N THR A 112 -5.66 22.57 -3.16
CA THR A 112 -4.56 23.39 -3.68
C THR A 112 -3.33 22.52 -3.97
N LEU A 113 -2.65 22.84 -5.08
CA LEU A 113 -1.37 22.23 -5.46
C LEU A 113 -0.34 23.36 -5.58
N GLY A 114 0.80 23.22 -4.90
CA GLY A 114 1.80 24.30 -4.75
C GLY A 114 3.23 23.93 -5.16
N GLY A 115 3.41 22.77 -5.79
CA GLY A 115 4.70 22.21 -6.19
C GLY A 115 4.54 21.22 -7.36
N PRO A 116 5.61 20.50 -7.75
CA PRO A 116 5.50 19.43 -8.74
C PRO A 116 4.45 18.41 -8.30
N VAL A 117 3.63 17.96 -9.25
CA VAL A 117 2.51 17.05 -8.95
C VAL A 117 2.65 15.79 -9.79
N LEU A 118 2.62 14.65 -9.12
CA LEU A 118 2.45 13.34 -9.74
C LEU A 118 1.04 12.83 -9.46
N LEU A 119 0.27 12.61 -10.51
CA LEU A 119 -0.99 11.88 -10.46
C LEU A 119 -0.75 10.48 -11.00
N THR A 120 -1.31 9.48 -10.34
CA THR A 120 -1.45 8.13 -10.90
C THR A 120 -2.94 7.81 -11.03
N MET A 121 -3.31 7.10 -12.11
CA MET A 121 -4.68 6.67 -12.32
C MET A 121 -4.72 5.23 -12.86
N GLN A 122 -5.28 4.31 -12.07
CA GLN A 122 -5.54 2.92 -12.51
C GLN A 122 -7.03 2.62 -12.36
N LEU A 123 -7.82 3.01 -13.38
CA LEU A 123 -9.28 2.84 -13.40
C LEU A 123 -9.74 2.18 -14.70
N GLY A 124 -10.95 1.63 -14.70
CA GLY A 124 -11.61 1.06 -15.88
C GLY A 124 -11.79 -0.46 -15.87
N ALA A 125 -11.13 -1.21 -14.97
CA ALA A 125 -11.36 -2.66 -14.88
C ALA A 125 -12.79 -2.98 -14.42
N THR A 126 -13.31 -2.19 -13.48
CA THR A 126 -14.71 -2.29 -13.02
C THR A 126 -15.69 -2.02 -14.15
N ASP A 127 -15.47 -0.96 -14.95
CA ASP A 127 -16.31 -0.61 -16.11
C ASP A 127 -16.29 -1.68 -17.20
N CYS A 128 -15.16 -2.37 -17.38
CA CYS A 128 -15.04 -3.52 -18.28
C CYS A 128 -15.73 -4.79 -17.76
N ASN A 129 -16.34 -4.73 -16.56
CA ASN A 129 -17.03 -5.84 -15.92
C ASN A 129 -16.13 -7.09 -15.73
N PHE A 130 -14.84 -6.88 -15.45
CA PHE A 130 -13.88 -7.99 -15.31
C PHE A 130 -14.17 -8.90 -14.10
N SER A 131 -14.79 -8.38 -13.04
CA SER A 131 -15.27 -9.18 -11.92
C SER A 131 -16.30 -10.22 -12.38
N ASN A 132 -17.25 -9.84 -13.23
CA ASN A 132 -18.22 -10.76 -13.80
C ASN A 132 -17.57 -11.78 -14.75
N VAL A 133 -16.56 -11.38 -15.53
CA VAL A 133 -15.76 -12.33 -16.33
C VAL A 133 -15.08 -13.35 -15.41
N ALA A 134 -14.42 -12.91 -14.34
CA ALA A 134 -13.77 -13.81 -13.39
C ALA A 134 -14.77 -14.78 -12.75
N ARG A 135 -15.90 -14.27 -12.27
CA ARG A 135 -16.97 -15.10 -11.68
C ARG A 135 -17.53 -16.11 -12.67
N ALA A 136 -17.88 -15.67 -13.88
CA ALA A 136 -18.53 -16.50 -14.88
C ALA A 136 -17.58 -17.52 -15.53
N CYS A 137 -16.26 -17.26 -15.55
CA CYS A 137 -15.30 -18.07 -16.29
C CYS A 137 -14.29 -18.84 -15.42
N ILE A 138 -14.00 -18.38 -14.20
CA ILE A 138 -12.92 -18.94 -13.36
C ILE A 138 -13.50 -19.54 -12.07
N PHE A 139 -14.51 -18.87 -11.49
CA PHE A 139 -15.07 -19.22 -10.19
C PHE A 139 -16.57 -19.58 -10.27
N MET A 140 -16.95 -20.46 -11.21
CA MET A 140 -18.36 -20.75 -11.61
C MET A 140 -19.30 -21.33 -10.52
N GLY A 141 -18.87 -21.48 -9.27
CA GLY A 141 -19.73 -21.81 -8.12
C GLY A 141 -20.64 -23.04 -8.29
N GLY A 142 -20.19 -24.06 -9.03
CA GLY A 142 -20.96 -25.31 -9.17
C GLY A 142 -22.14 -25.30 -10.13
N SER A 143 -22.32 -24.25 -10.94
CA SER A 143 -23.36 -24.24 -11.95
C SER A 143 -23.15 -25.36 -12.99
N ASN A 144 -24.13 -26.28 -13.14
CA ASN A 144 -24.18 -27.32 -14.18
C ASN A 144 -24.46 -26.74 -15.60
N GLY A 145 -24.08 -25.49 -15.82
CA GLY A 145 -24.35 -24.76 -17.05
C GLY A 145 -23.45 -25.20 -18.21
N LYS A 146 -23.77 -24.67 -19.39
CA LYS A 146 -22.89 -24.76 -20.56
C LYS A 146 -21.53 -24.16 -20.23
N LYS A 147 -20.47 -24.77 -20.74
CA LYS A 147 -19.08 -24.35 -20.50
C LYS A 147 -18.55 -23.59 -21.71
N TYR A 148 -17.61 -22.68 -21.48
CA TYR A 148 -16.86 -22.06 -22.57
C TYR A 148 -16.20 -23.16 -23.46
N PRO A 149 -16.23 -23.05 -24.80
CA PRO A 149 -16.62 -21.89 -25.60
C PRO A 149 -18.09 -21.87 -26.08
N ASP A 150 -19.01 -22.61 -25.46
CA ASP A 150 -20.43 -22.55 -25.86
C ASP A 150 -20.95 -21.10 -25.75
N PRO A 151 -21.49 -20.51 -26.84
CA PRO A 151 -21.91 -19.11 -26.85
C PRO A 151 -23.07 -18.80 -25.89
N ASP A 152 -23.84 -19.81 -25.48
CA ASP A 152 -24.90 -19.65 -24.49
C ASP A 152 -24.40 -19.91 -23.05
N SER A 153 -23.10 -20.16 -22.85
CA SER A 153 -22.52 -20.20 -21.51
C SER A 153 -22.44 -18.81 -20.88
N ALA A 154 -22.59 -18.73 -19.55
CA ALA A 154 -22.41 -17.49 -18.81
C ALA A 154 -21.03 -16.86 -19.05
N CYS A 155 -19.98 -17.69 -19.14
CA CYS A 155 -18.63 -17.23 -19.43
C CYS A 155 -18.51 -16.57 -20.81
N ALA A 156 -19.03 -17.20 -21.88
CA ALA A 156 -18.96 -16.63 -23.22
C ALA A 156 -19.76 -15.32 -23.32
N GLN A 157 -20.90 -15.23 -22.63
CA GLN A 157 -21.70 -14.01 -22.56
C GLN A 157 -20.98 -12.90 -21.80
N ALA A 158 -20.38 -13.18 -20.64
CA ALA A 158 -19.59 -12.21 -19.88
C ALA A 158 -18.38 -11.69 -20.68
N ILE A 159 -17.67 -12.59 -21.37
CA ILE A 159 -16.58 -12.21 -22.28
C ILE A 159 -17.08 -11.30 -23.41
N SER A 160 -18.20 -11.66 -24.04
CA SER A 160 -18.79 -10.88 -25.14
C SER A 160 -19.26 -9.50 -24.68
N GLU A 161 -19.82 -9.39 -23.48
CA GLU A 161 -20.20 -8.12 -22.89
C GLU A 161 -19.00 -7.23 -22.60
N ALA A 162 -17.95 -7.76 -21.97
CA ALA A 162 -16.71 -7.03 -21.72
C ALA A 162 -16.07 -6.57 -23.04
N ASP A 163 -15.97 -7.46 -24.03
CA ASP A 163 -15.43 -7.16 -25.37
C ASP A 163 -16.20 -6.01 -26.04
N ARG A 164 -17.54 -6.05 -26.00
CA ARG A 164 -18.41 -5.01 -26.56
C ARG A 164 -18.21 -3.66 -25.88
N TYR A 165 -18.02 -3.60 -24.57
CA TYR A 165 -17.73 -2.34 -23.88
C TYR A 165 -16.30 -1.86 -24.17
N ILE A 166 -15.30 -2.74 -24.13
CA ILE A 166 -13.91 -2.39 -24.39
C ILE A 166 -13.72 -1.83 -25.81
N ASN A 167 -14.34 -2.48 -26.79
CA ASN A 167 -14.15 -2.20 -28.22
C ASN A 167 -15.26 -1.32 -28.83
N GLY A 168 -16.27 -0.92 -28.06
CA GLY A 168 -17.39 -0.12 -28.52
C GLY A 168 -17.06 1.37 -28.69
N ASP A 169 -17.74 2.05 -29.63
CA ASP A 169 -17.52 3.47 -29.93
C ASP A 169 -17.82 4.41 -28.74
N THR A 170 -18.78 4.02 -27.89
CA THR A 170 -19.16 4.73 -26.66
C THR A 170 -18.73 3.95 -25.41
N GLY A 171 -17.71 3.11 -25.55
CA GLY A 171 -17.23 2.23 -24.51
C GLY A 171 -16.01 2.78 -23.77
N LEU A 172 -15.14 1.87 -23.30
CA LEU A 172 -14.00 2.21 -22.43
C LEU A 172 -13.16 3.39 -22.94
N LEU A 173 -12.85 3.42 -24.25
CA LEU A 173 -12.07 4.51 -24.84
C LEU A 173 -12.75 5.87 -24.65
N ALA A 174 -14.05 5.98 -24.91
CA ALA A 174 -14.78 7.24 -24.83
C ALA A 174 -14.93 7.72 -23.37
N ASP A 175 -15.27 6.80 -22.47
CA ASP A 175 -15.42 7.11 -21.04
C ASP A 175 -14.08 7.52 -20.42
N HIS A 176 -13.00 6.81 -20.76
CA HIS A 176 -11.68 7.16 -20.28
C HIS A 176 -11.20 8.52 -20.82
N GLN A 177 -11.51 8.87 -22.08
CA GLN A 177 -11.23 10.21 -22.60
C GLN A 177 -12.01 11.30 -21.85
N LYS A 178 -13.27 11.04 -21.50
CA LYS A 178 -14.08 11.95 -20.70
C LYS A 178 -13.49 12.14 -19.31
N THR A 179 -13.12 11.06 -18.62
CA THR A 179 -12.47 11.11 -17.30
C THR A 179 -11.15 11.88 -17.36
N LEU A 180 -10.29 11.61 -18.35
CA LEU A 180 -9.04 12.36 -18.55
C LEU A 180 -9.31 13.85 -18.77
N ALA A 181 -10.27 14.21 -19.62
CA ALA A 181 -10.64 15.60 -19.84
C ALA A 181 -11.13 16.28 -18.55
N SER A 182 -11.88 15.58 -17.71
CA SER A 182 -12.31 16.10 -16.41
C SER A 182 -11.13 16.31 -15.45
N ILE A 183 -10.19 15.37 -15.38
CA ILE A 183 -8.99 15.50 -14.56
C ILE A 183 -8.12 16.66 -15.06
N THR A 184 -7.86 16.77 -16.37
CA THR A 184 -6.97 17.81 -16.91
C THR A 184 -7.55 19.22 -16.81
N ASN A 185 -8.89 19.35 -16.73
CA ASN A 185 -9.57 20.63 -16.54
C ASN A 185 -9.86 20.94 -15.05
N TRP A 186 -9.41 20.09 -14.14
CA TRP A 186 -9.62 20.25 -12.70
C TRP A 186 -8.86 21.47 -12.19
N GLU A 187 -9.57 22.34 -11.46
CA GLU A 187 -9.10 23.69 -11.13
C GLU A 187 -7.75 23.75 -10.39
N PRO A 188 -7.44 22.85 -9.43
CA PRO A 188 -6.13 22.81 -8.79
C PRO A 188 -4.95 22.53 -9.74
N LEU A 189 -5.18 21.94 -10.92
CA LEU A 189 -4.13 21.78 -11.94
C LEU A 189 -3.98 23.03 -12.82
N ASN A 190 -4.97 23.93 -12.85
CA ASN A 190 -4.90 25.15 -13.64
C ASN A 190 -3.82 26.08 -13.08
N GLY A 191 -2.82 26.40 -13.89
CA GLY A 191 -1.70 27.26 -13.48
C GLY A 191 -0.63 26.54 -12.65
N THR A 192 -0.78 25.23 -12.42
CA THR A 192 0.31 24.40 -11.90
C THR A 192 1.26 24.09 -13.05
N ASP A 193 2.39 24.79 -13.11
CA ASP A 193 3.50 24.37 -13.97
C ASP A 193 4.12 23.11 -13.35
N ASN A 194 4.34 22.05 -14.13
CA ASN A 194 4.99 20.78 -13.73
C ASN A 194 4.14 19.70 -13.03
N TRP A 195 2.90 19.49 -13.47
CA TRP A 195 2.17 18.26 -13.13
C TRP A 195 2.44 17.15 -14.16
N ASN A 196 2.32 15.89 -13.75
CA ASN A 196 2.37 14.71 -14.61
C ASN A 196 1.30 13.71 -14.18
N LEU A 197 0.60 13.09 -15.13
CA LEU A 197 -0.38 12.05 -14.93
C LEU A 197 0.08 10.74 -15.58
N TYR A 198 0.23 9.69 -14.80
CA TYR A 198 0.48 8.34 -15.27
C TYR A 198 -0.80 7.51 -15.19
N VAL A 199 -1.34 7.19 -16.35
CA VAL A 199 -2.45 6.25 -16.51
C VAL A 199 -1.88 4.84 -16.58
N VAL A 200 -2.27 4.00 -15.65
CA VAL A 200 -1.69 2.67 -15.44
C VAL A 200 -2.67 1.61 -15.95
N GLY A 201 -2.17 0.68 -16.77
CA GLY A 201 -2.95 -0.46 -17.26
C GLY A 201 -3.02 -1.61 -16.25
N TYR A 202 -3.47 -2.78 -16.73
CA TYR A 202 -3.57 -4.01 -15.94
C TYR A 202 -2.65 -5.10 -16.49
N ALA A 203 -2.36 -6.10 -15.68
CA ALA A 203 -1.55 -7.25 -16.11
C ALA A 203 -2.42 -8.41 -16.60
N GLU A 204 -1.92 -9.12 -17.61
CA GLU A 204 -2.51 -10.39 -18.03
C GLU A 204 -2.41 -11.43 -16.90
N PHE A 205 -3.50 -12.17 -16.68
CA PHE A 205 -3.61 -13.08 -15.54
C PHE A 205 -2.92 -14.42 -15.76
N PHE A 206 -2.87 -14.90 -17.00
CA PHE A 206 -2.47 -16.27 -17.31
C PHE A 206 -1.26 -16.34 -18.23
N ASN A 207 -0.42 -17.36 -18.06
CA ASN A 207 0.44 -17.82 -19.14
C ASN A 207 -0.37 -18.70 -20.08
N ALA A 208 -0.91 -18.14 -21.16
CA ALA A 208 -1.68 -18.87 -22.16
C ALA A 208 -0.83 -19.64 -23.18
N LYS A 209 0.51 -19.62 -23.09
CA LYS A 209 1.43 -20.26 -24.06
C LYS A 209 1.62 -21.76 -23.81
N THR A 210 1.05 -22.30 -22.74
CA THR A 210 1.22 -23.71 -22.32
C THR A 210 -0.13 -24.40 -22.16
N THR A 211 -0.16 -25.72 -22.38
CA THR A 211 -1.35 -26.57 -22.13
C THR A 211 -1.42 -27.09 -20.70
N TYR A 212 -0.42 -26.78 -19.87
CA TYR A 212 -0.21 -27.37 -18.55
C TYR A 212 -1.41 -27.17 -17.60
N CYS A 213 -2.10 -26.04 -17.72
CA CYS A 213 -3.29 -25.71 -16.93
C CYS A 213 -4.61 -26.20 -17.51
N ASN A 214 -4.63 -26.86 -18.66
CA ASN A 214 -5.89 -27.14 -19.37
C ASN A 214 -6.88 -27.97 -18.54
N ASP A 215 -6.38 -28.82 -17.65
CA ASP A 215 -7.19 -29.66 -16.78
C ASP A 215 -7.39 -29.07 -15.36
N MET A 216 -6.74 -27.94 -15.07
CA MET A 216 -6.90 -27.22 -13.81
C MET A 216 -8.20 -26.41 -13.82
N ALA A 217 -8.72 -26.17 -12.64
CA ALA A 217 -9.88 -25.35 -12.39
C ALA A 217 -9.72 -24.71 -11.02
N PHE A 218 -10.13 -23.45 -10.89
CA PHE A 218 -10.05 -22.73 -9.62
C PHE A 218 -11.35 -22.79 -8.83
N ASP A 219 -12.46 -23.14 -9.48
CA ASP A 219 -13.74 -23.37 -8.83
C ASP A 219 -13.79 -24.71 -8.08
N LYS A 220 -14.60 -24.73 -7.02
CA LYS A 220 -14.80 -25.88 -6.13
C LYS A 220 -15.17 -27.16 -6.87
N ASP A 221 -16.10 -27.07 -7.81
CA ASP A 221 -16.62 -28.22 -8.56
C ASP A 221 -15.76 -28.59 -9.76
N LYS A 222 -14.63 -27.88 -9.95
CA LYS A 222 -13.64 -28.06 -11.01
C LYS A 222 -14.27 -28.04 -12.41
N GLN A 223 -15.37 -27.31 -12.55
CA GLN A 223 -16.18 -27.27 -13.76
C GLN A 223 -15.56 -26.34 -14.81
N ALA A 224 -14.98 -25.23 -14.36
CA ALA A 224 -14.39 -24.19 -15.18
C ALA A 224 -12.93 -24.51 -15.49
N LYS A 225 -12.71 -25.34 -16.52
CA LYS A 225 -11.36 -25.68 -16.95
C LYS A 225 -10.64 -24.46 -17.50
N LEU A 226 -9.43 -24.20 -17.00
CA LEU A 226 -8.53 -23.15 -17.46
C LEU A 226 -7.85 -23.57 -18.78
N THR A 227 -8.65 -23.85 -19.79
CA THR A 227 -8.16 -24.24 -21.12
C THR A 227 -7.28 -23.14 -21.71
N THR A 228 -6.41 -23.53 -22.63
CA THR A 228 -5.56 -22.59 -23.37
C THR A 228 -6.43 -21.55 -24.09
N GLU A 229 -7.55 -21.97 -24.65
CA GLU A 229 -8.51 -21.11 -25.35
C GLU A 229 -9.10 -20.04 -24.40
N LEU A 230 -9.63 -20.47 -23.24
CA LEU A 230 -10.21 -19.55 -22.27
C LEU A 230 -9.18 -18.55 -21.74
N ARG A 231 -8.00 -19.04 -21.32
CA ARG A 231 -6.91 -18.18 -20.83
C ARG A 231 -6.45 -17.18 -21.88
N THR A 232 -6.35 -17.61 -23.14
CA THR A 232 -6.01 -16.72 -24.27
C THR A 232 -7.07 -15.63 -24.41
N LYS A 233 -8.37 -16.00 -24.40
CA LYS A 233 -9.44 -15.01 -24.58
C LYS A 233 -9.51 -14.00 -23.43
N ILE A 234 -9.33 -14.43 -22.18
CA ILE A 234 -9.28 -13.52 -21.03
C ILE A 234 -8.07 -12.57 -21.12
N ASN A 235 -6.88 -13.08 -21.45
CA ASN A 235 -5.70 -12.22 -21.65
C ASN A 235 -5.91 -11.20 -22.79
N LEU A 236 -6.56 -11.61 -23.89
CA LEU A 236 -6.88 -10.70 -24.99
C LEU A 236 -7.81 -9.58 -24.55
N LEU A 237 -8.80 -9.83 -23.68
CA LEU A 237 -9.63 -8.75 -23.13
C LEU A 237 -8.79 -7.74 -22.32
N VAL A 238 -7.85 -8.21 -21.50
CA VAL A 238 -6.94 -7.32 -20.75
C VAL A 238 -6.06 -6.51 -21.69
N GLN A 239 -5.53 -7.13 -22.75
CA GLN A 239 -4.74 -6.44 -23.77
C GLN A 239 -5.58 -5.39 -24.51
N ASP A 240 -6.81 -5.71 -24.90
CA ASP A 240 -7.72 -4.79 -25.58
C ASP A 240 -8.11 -3.60 -24.68
N ALA A 241 -8.36 -3.86 -23.39
CA ALA A 241 -8.60 -2.81 -22.40
C ALA A 241 -7.38 -1.88 -22.26
N ASN A 242 -6.19 -2.45 -22.09
CA ASN A 242 -4.94 -1.68 -22.05
C ASN A 242 -4.70 -0.87 -23.33
N ASN A 243 -5.02 -1.44 -24.50
CA ASN A 243 -4.93 -0.73 -25.78
C ASN A 243 -5.95 0.41 -25.90
N ALA A 244 -7.17 0.26 -25.37
CA ALA A 244 -8.14 1.34 -25.29
C ALA A 244 -7.68 2.44 -24.33
N ILE A 245 -7.16 2.09 -23.16
CA ILE A 245 -6.58 3.03 -22.19
C ILE A 245 -5.41 3.81 -22.81
N ALA A 246 -4.45 3.12 -23.43
CA ALA A 246 -3.31 3.74 -24.10
C ALA A 246 -3.75 4.72 -25.20
N ARG A 247 -4.69 4.31 -26.06
CA ARG A 247 -5.27 5.17 -27.11
C ARG A 247 -5.99 6.39 -26.53
N SER A 248 -6.62 6.27 -25.36
CA SER A 248 -7.27 7.40 -24.70
C SER A 248 -6.25 8.46 -24.30
N VAL A 249 -5.09 8.04 -23.77
CA VAL A 249 -3.97 8.92 -23.43
C VAL A 249 -3.42 9.58 -24.69
N GLU A 250 -3.10 8.79 -25.73
CA GLU A 250 -2.58 9.30 -27.00
C GLU A 250 -3.48 10.40 -27.60
N ARG A 251 -4.80 10.16 -27.60
CA ARG A 251 -5.78 11.12 -28.14
C ARG A 251 -5.87 12.40 -27.32
N THR A 252 -5.70 12.33 -26.00
CA THR A 252 -5.66 13.50 -25.12
C THR A 252 -4.35 14.27 -25.29
N THR A 253 -3.22 13.58 -25.46
CA THR A 253 -1.89 14.21 -25.60
C THR A 253 -1.55 14.77 -26.98
N ASN A 254 -2.35 14.46 -28.02
CA ASN A 254 -2.16 15.00 -29.36
C ASN A 254 -2.30 16.55 -29.43
N THR A 255 -2.59 17.20 -28.30
CA THR A 255 -2.51 18.64 -28.07
C THR A 255 -1.29 19.01 -27.23
N THR A 256 -0.06 18.72 -27.69
CA THR A 256 1.24 19.22 -27.15
C THR A 256 1.57 18.95 -25.68
N ASP A 257 0.71 18.31 -24.90
CA ASP A 257 0.88 18.13 -23.46
C ASP A 257 1.62 16.82 -23.14
N ALA A 258 2.93 16.94 -22.88
CA ALA A 258 3.81 15.81 -22.56
C ALA A 258 3.63 15.27 -21.13
N SER A 259 2.63 15.78 -20.39
CA SER A 259 2.41 15.51 -18.98
C SER A 259 1.57 14.25 -18.72
N ILE A 260 0.82 13.75 -19.71
CA ILE A 260 -0.02 12.55 -19.55
C ILE A 260 0.62 11.37 -20.25
N ARG A 261 0.76 10.23 -19.56
CA ARG A 261 1.49 9.05 -20.06
C ARG A 261 0.77 7.77 -19.70
N PHE A 262 0.92 6.77 -20.56
CA PHE A 262 0.45 5.42 -20.29
C PHE A 262 1.60 4.54 -19.78
N PHE A 263 1.36 3.78 -18.71
CA PHE A 263 2.28 2.79 -18.16
C PHE A 263 1.61 1.41 -18.18
N ASN A 264 2.21 0.45 -18.89
CA ASN A 264 1.70 -0.91 -18.98
C ASN A 264 2.48 -1.86 -18.06
N PRO A 265 1.89 -2.34 -16.95
CA PRO A 265 2.58 -3.24 -16.03
C PRO A 265 2.61 -4.70 -16.52
N SER A 266 1.87 -5.09 -17.56
CA SER A 266 1.62 -6.50 -17.91
C SER A 266 2.89 -7.32 -18.15
N SER A 267 3.93 -6.73 -18.74
CA SER A 267 5.20 -7.41 -18.99
C SER A 267 5.98 -7.73 -17.72
N LEU A 268 5.76 -6.99 -16.63
CA LEU A 268 6.39 -7.26 -15.33
C LEU A 268 5.94 -8.61 -14.77
N PHE A 269 4.73 -9.05 -15.11
CA PHE A 269 4.13 -10.27 -14.58
C PHE A 269 4.53 -11.54 -15.36
N GLU A 270 5.25 -11.44 -16.49
CA GLU A 270 5.72 -12.63 -17.20
C GLU A 270 6.54 -13.51 -16.25
N SER A 271 6.33 -14.83 -16.28
CA SER A 271 6.87 -15.84 -15.35
C SER A 271 6.24 -15.88 -13.95
N HIS A 272 5.40 -14.91 -13.61
CA HIS A 272 4.69 -14.81 -12.32
C HIS A 272 3.15 -14.89 -12.44
N ARG A 273 2.63 -15.15 -13.64
CA ARG A 273 1.19 -15.33 -13.90
C ARG A 273 0.67 -16.64 -13.33
N PHE A 274 -0.65 -16.81 -13.33
CA PHE A 274 -1.23 -18.14 -13.23
C PHE A 274 -0.79 -19.00 -14.42
N CYS A 275 -0.72 -20.31 -14.22
CA CYS A 275 -0.43 -21.30 -15.27
C CYS A 275 0.97 -21.21 -15.88
N GLU A 276 1.90 -20.59 -15.16
CA GLU A 276 3.33 -20.69 -15.46
C GLU A 276 3.81 -22.14 -15.29
N LYS A 277 4.75 -22.54 -16.15
CA LYS A 277 5.19 -23.95 -16.24
C LYS A 277 5.82 -24.40 -14.92
N GLY A 278 5.41 -25.56 -14.43
CA GLY A 278 6.00 -26.20 -13.25
C GLY A 278 5.33 -25.87 -11.92
N ARG A 279 4.20 -25.15 -11.94
CA ARG A 279 3.42 -24.82 -10.74
C ARG A 279 2.14 -25.64 -10.67
N ASP A 280 2.09 -26.67 -9.84
CA ASP A 280 0.85 -27.44 -9.65
C ASP A 280 -0.30 -26.58 -9.10
N LEU A 281 -1.49 -27.15 -8.98
CA LEU A 281 -2.67 -26.43 -8.49
C LEU A 281 -2.39 -25.76 -7.12
N ASN A 282 -1.58 -26.39 -6.27
CA ASN A 282 -1.16 -25.81 -5.00
C ASN A 282 -0.30 -24.56 -5.21
N GLY A 283 0.68 -24.63 -6.11
CA GLY A 283 1.47 -23.48 -6.52
C GLY A 283 0.62 -22.35 -7.12
N GLN A 284 -0.48 -22.65 -7.81
CA GLN A 284 -1.40 -21.61 -8.32
C GLN A 284 -2.12 -20.85 -7.21
N TYR A 285 -2.38 -21.49 -6.05
CA TYR A 285 -3.04 -20.84 -4.93
C TYR A 285 -2.02 -20.11 -4.03
N PHE A 286 -0.98 -20.81 -3.59
CA PHE A 286 -0.19 -20.37 -2.43
C PHE A 286 1.26 -20.00 -2.73
N SER A 287 1.72 -20.11 -3.98
CA SER A 287 3.08 -19.69 -4.34
C SER A 287 3.21 -18.18 -4.21
N ASP A 288 4.25 -17.71 -3.51
CA ASP A 288 4.61 -16.29 -3.46
C ASP A 288 5.06 -15.78 -4.85
N ASP A 289 5.60 -16.70 -5.65
CA ASP A 289 6.06 -16.47 -7.02
C ASP A 289 4.91 -16.50 -8.07
N VAL A 290 3.66 -16.72 -7.64
CA VAL A 290 2.47 -16.34 -8.44
C VAL A 290 1.97 -15.01 -7.89
N TRP A 291 2.09 -13.97 -8.69
CA TRP A 291 1.88 -12.59 -8.27
C TRP A 291 0.43 -12.13 -8.23
N PHE A 292 -0.50 -13.05 -8.44
CA PHE A 292 -1.91 -12.79 -8.30
C PHE A 292 -2.45 -13.55 -7.10
N TRP A 293 -3.28 -12.86 -6.33
CA TRP A 293 -4.13 -13.54 -5.37
C TRP A 293 -5.13 -14.44 -6.09
N ASN A 294 -5.37 -15.60 -5.50
CA ASN A 294 -6.43 -16.52 -5.88
C ASN A 294 -7.33 -16.67 -4.64
N LEU A 295 -7.71 -17.88 -4.28
CA LEU A 295 -8.51 -18.15 -3.08
C LEU A 295 -7.69 -18.24 -1.76
N SER A 296 -6.43 -17.79 -1.77
CA SER A 296 -5.56 -17.83 -0.59
C SER A 296 -5.84 -16.69 0.37
N PRO A 297 -6.07 -16.95 1.67
CA PRO A 297 -6.21 -15.88 2.64
C PRO A 297 -4.86 -15.16 2.87
N PRO A 298 -4.90 -13.86 3.20
CA PRO A 298 -3.74 -13.00 3.48
C PRO A 298 -2.78 -13.52 4.53
N GLU A 299 -3.36 -14.17 5.55
CA GLU A 299 -2.64 -14.54 6.76
C GLU A 299 -1.51 -15.52 6.44
N ILE A 300 -1.51 -16.11 5.23
CA ILE A 300 -0.51 -17.02 4.68
C ILE A 300 0.64 -16.28 3.95
N ASP A 301 1.01 -15.09 4.40
CA ASP A 301 2.42 -14.64 4.36
C ASP A 301 3.19 -15.23 5.57
N LEU A 302 2.81 -16.44 6.01
CA LEU A 302 3.43 -17.13 7.13
C LEU A 302 4.84 -17.57 6.75
N SER A 303 5.81 -16.95 7.40
CA SER A 303 7.11 -17.55 7.63
C SER A 303 6.92 -18.91 8.34
N ASN A 304 7.12 -19.98 7.56
CA ASN A 304 7.57 -21.32 7.98
C ASN A 304 6.72 -22.23 8.89
N GLY A 305 5.49 -21.90 9.28
CA GLY A 305 4.75 -22.72 10.25
C GLY A 305 3.73 -23.72 9.70
N ASN A 306 2.71 -23.23 8.98
CA ASN A 306 1.44 -23.96 8.90
C ASN A 306 0.78 -23.98 7.51
N LYS A 307 1.55 -23.74 6.45
CA LYS A 307 1.05 -23.71 5.06
C LYS A 307 0.30 -25.01 4.69
N THR A 308 0.81 -26.17 5.11
CA THR A 308 0.20 -27.48 4.81
C THR A 308 -1.14 -27.71 5.51
N GLN A 309 -1.30 -27.28 6.76
CA GLN A 309 -2.54 -27.50 7.52
C GLN A 309 -3.68 -26.61 7.01
N ILE A 310 -3.38 -25.34 6.71
CA ILE A 310 -4.34 -24.41 6.10
C ILE A 310 -4.69 -24.86 4.68
N GLN A 311 -3.71 -25.35 3.94
CA GLN A 311 -3.91 -25.94 2.63
C GLN A 311 -4.83 -27.17 2.68
N GLU A 312 -4.66 -28.06 3.67
CA GLU A 312 -5.56 -29.21 3.86
C GLU A 312 -6.96 -28.78 4.31
N MET A 313 -7.06 -27.81 5.21
CA MET A 313 -8.35 -27.26 5.64
C MET A 313 -9.10 -26.64 4.46
N TRP A 314 -8.42 -25.89 3.61
CA TRP A 314 -9.04 -25.20 2.49
C TRP A 314 -9.33 -26.14 1.30
N LEU A 315 -8.37 -26.96 0.86
CA LEU A 315 -8.54 -27.88 -0.28
C LEU A 315 -9.42 -29.10 0.04
N ASN A 316 -9.39 -29.62 1.26
CA ASN A 316 -10.11 -30.84 1.62
C ASN A 316 -11.40 -30.58 2.41
N ASN A 317 -11.40 -29.57 3.30
CA ASN A 317 -12.51 -29.33 4.22
C ASN A 317 -13.24 -28.01 3.98
N GLN A 318 -12.82 -27.22 2.97
CA GLN A 318 -13.37 -25.89 2.68
C GLN A 318 -13.43 -25.02 3.93
N THR A 319 -12.45 -25.14 4.81
CA THR A 319 -12.43 -24.42 6.08
C THR A 319 -11.33 -23.37 6.03
N LEU A 320 -11.70 -22.12 6.30
CA LEU A 320 -10.73 -21.04 6.50
C LEU A 320 -9.88 -21.31 7.76
N PRO A 321 -8.70 -20.68 7.92
CA PRO A 321 -7.87 -20.83 9.11
C PRO A 321 -8.60 -20.57 10.44
N ASN A 322 -9.63 -19.73 10.41
CA ASN A 322 -10.49 -19.42 11.55
C ASN A 322 -11.59 -20.47 11.84
N GLY A 323 -11.62 -21.59 11.11
CA GLY A 323 -12.60 -22.67 11.31
C GLY A 323 -13.92 -22.49 10.56
N ASN A 324 -14.12 -21.38 9.84
CA ASN A 324 -15.34 -21.14 9.07
C ASN A 324 -15.38 -21.99 7.80
N GLN A 325 -16.50 -22.64 7.53
CA GLN A 325 -16.76 -23.33 6.27
C GLN A 325 -17.03 -22.31 5.16
N VAL A 326 -16.34 -22.42 4.03
CA VAL A 326 -16.60 -21.68 2.80
C VAL A 326 -17.73 -22.41 2.06
N THR A 327 -18.96 -21.97 2.28
CA THR A 327 -20.12 -22.48 1.55
C THR A 327 -20.20 -21.88 0.13
N ASP A 328 -21.06 -22.39 -0.75
CA ASP A 328 -21.23 -21.82 -2.10
C ASP A 328 -21.75 -20.37 -2.04
N LEU A 329 -22.53 -20.04 -0.99
CA LEU A 329 -22.97 -18.68 -0.69
C LEU A 329 -21.78 -17.80 -0.27
N ASP A 330 -20.82 -18.33 0.49
CA ASP A 330 -19.62 -17.60 0.86
C ASP A 330 -18.67 -17.39 -0.33
N LEU A 331 -18.68 -18.23 -1.36
CA LEU A 331 -17.87 -17.98 -2.56
C LEU A 331 -18.47 -16.83 -3.37
N ASP A 332 -19.80 -16.80 -3.50
CA ASP A 332 -20.51 -15.67 -4.10
C ASP A 332 -20.33 -14.41 -3.26
N ASP A 333 -20.36 -14.46 -1.92
CA ASP A 333 -20.09 -13.32 -1.04
C ASP A 333 -18.61 -12.94 -1.03
N MET A 334 -17.68 -13.89 -1.12
CA MET A 334 -16.26 -13.58 -1.29
C MET A 334 -16.04 -12.87 -2.63
N ILE A 335 -16.68 -13.30 -3.70
CA ILE A 335 -16.55 -12.66 -5.02
C ILE A 335 -17.35 -11.34 -5.10
N ALA A 336 -18.50 -11.24 -4.44
CA ALA A 336 -19.42 -10.10 -4.50
C ALA A 336 -19.12 -9.01 -3.46
N GLU A 337 -18.71 -9.38 -2.26
CA GLU A 337 -18.23 -8.45 -1.21
C GLU A 337 -16.74 -8.16 -1.34
N ASP A 338 -16.09 -8.60 -2.42
CA ASP A 338 -14.69 -8.27 -2.68
C ASP A 338 -13.70 -8.90 -1.66
N ARG A 339 -14.19 -9.84 -0.85
CA ARG A 339 -13.46 -10.59 0.19
C ARG A 339 -12.72 -11.82 -0.33
N GLY A 340 -12.96 -12.21 -1.57
CA GLY A 340 -12.20 -13.16 -2.35
C GLY A 340 -11.26 -12.34 -3.21
N ARG A 341 -9.99 -12.31 -2.82
CA ARG A 341 -8.88 -11.59 -3.47
C ARG A 341 -8.63 -12.10 -4.89
N THR A 342 -9.61 -12.04 -5.76
CA THR A 342 -9.56 -12.74 -7.03
C THR A 342 -8.75 -11.92 -8.01
N LEU A 343 -7.60 -12.47 -8.38
CA LEU A 343 -6.74 -11.99 -9.46
C LEU A 343 -6.10 -10.61 -9.24
N ARG A 344 -6.07 -10.10 -8.00
CA ARG A 344 -5.36 -8.85 -7.65
C ARG A 344 -3.86 -9.06 -7.48
N PRO A 345 -3.01 -8.03 -7.69
CA PRO A 345 -1.60 -8.13 -7.42
C PRO A 345 -1.29 -8.50 -5.96
N LYS A 346 -0.29 -9.35 -5.76
CA LYS A 346 0.35 -9.57 -4.46
C LYS A 346 1.41 -8.50 -4.20
N TYR A 347 1.92 -8.48 -2.97
CA TYR A 347 2.98 -7.58 -2.53
C TYR A 347 4.20 -7.55 -3.47
N ASP A 348 4.67 -8.71 -3.94
CA ASP A 348 5.82 -8.77 -4.86
C ASP A 348 5.54 -8.11 -6.21
N ALA A 349 4.32 -8.24 -6.75
CA ALA A 349 3.92 -7.49 -7.93
C ALA A 349 3.83 -5.99 -7.65
N HIS A 350 3.28 -5.58 -6.49
CA HIS A 350 3.24 -4.16 -6.13
C HIS A 350 4.65 -3.56 -6.03
N LYS A 351 5.62 -4.29 -5.47
CA LYS A 351 7.04 -3.88 -5.48
C LYS A 351 7.58 -3.74 -6.90
N ALA A 352 7.33 -4.72 -7.77
CA ALA A 352 7.80 -4.68 -9.16
C ALA A 352 7.20 -3.51 -9.95
N ILE A 353 5.91 -3.23 -9.77
CA ILE A 353 5.23 -2.06 -10.36
C ILE A 353 5.86 -0.77 -9.85
N LYS A 354 6.05 -0.64 -8.52
CA LYS A 354 6.70 0.52 -7.90
C LYS A 354 8.09 0.78 -8.49
N GLU A 355 8.93 -0.24 -8.57
CA GLU A 355 10.31 -0.12 -9.09
C GLU A 355 10.33 0.27 -10.58
N ALA A 356 9.46 -0.35 -11.37
CA ALA A 356 9.32 -0.01 -12.78
C ALA A 356 8.79 1.42 -12.99
N MET A 357 7.85 1.87 -12.14
CA MET A 357 7.33 3.24 -12.17
C MET A 357 8.42 4.25 -11.81
N VAL A 358 9.20 4.03 -10.73
CA VAL A 358 10.35 4.90 -10.39
C VAL A 358 11.31 5.02 -11.57
N LYS A 359 11.64 3.90 -12.23
CA LYS A 359 12.51 3.91 -13.41
C LYS A 359 11.90 4.73 -14.56
N GLN A 360 10.60 4.61 -14.79
CA GLN A 360 9.89 5.37 -15.83
C GLN A 360 9.90 6.88 -15.51
N LEU A 361 9.57 7.26 -14.27
CA LEU A 361 9.57 8.64 -13.81
C LEU A 361 10.93 9.33 -13.99
N ARG A 362 12.02 8.59 -13.72
CA ARG A 362 13.39 9.07 -13.95
C ARG A 362 13.72 9.23 -15.43
N ALA A 363 13.37 8.23 -16.24
CA ALA A 363 13.60 8.26 -17.68
C ALA A 363 12.88 9.46 -18.34
N ASP A 364 11.67 9.76 -17.86
CA ASP A 364 10.84 10.86 -18.33
C ASP A 364 11.23 12.22 -17.73
N LYS A 365 12.19 12.24 -16.80
CA LYS A 365 12.69 13.45 -16.13
C LYS A 365 11.56 14.26 -15.49
N VAL A 366 10.65 13.57 -14.81
CA VAL A 366 9.54 14.21 -14.09
C VAL A 366 10.11 15.22 -13.08
N PRO A 367 9.66 16.48 -13.08
CA PRO A 367 10.15 17.49 -12.15
C PRO A 367 10.00 17.05 -10.69
N GLY A 368 11.06 17.23 -9.88
CA GLY A 368 11.11 16.76 -8.49
C GLY A 368 11.53 15.29 -8.32
N VAL A 369 11.76 14.55 -9.41
CA VAL A 369 12.33 13.20 -9.41
C VAL A 369 13.85 13.25 -9.58
N LYS A 370 14.57 12.58 -8.69
CA LYS A 370 16.03 12.47 -8.75
C LYS A 370 16.43 11.81 -10.07
N SER A 371 17.38 12.41 -10.80
CA SER A 371 18.01 11.73 -11.93
C SER A 371 18.66 10.42 -11.50
N ASP A 372 18.73 9.43 -12.40
CA ASP A 372 19.53 8.24 -12.14
C ASP A 372 20.94 8.66 -11.72
N PRO A 373 21.53 8.01 -10.70
CA PRO A 373 22.90 8.28 -10.33
C PRO A 373 23.72 8.07 -11.59
N VAL A 374 24.32 9.15 -12.08
CA VAL A 374 25.18 9.13 -13.27
C VAL A 374 26.17 8.03 -13.00
N THR A 375 25.96 6.88 -13.63
CA THR A 375 26.87 5.75 -13.50
C THR A 375 28.05 6.21 -14.31
N THR A 376 28.94 6.93 -13.63
CA THR A 376 30.18 7.41 -14.20
C THR A 376 30.94 6.12 -14.42
N ALA A 377 30.74 5.53 -15.60
CA ALA A 377 31.49 4.38 -16.06
C ALA A 377 32.91 4.86 -16.23
N ALA A 378 33.60 4.98 -15.10
CA ALA A 378 35.01 5.22 -15.05
C ALA A 378 35.61 3.96 -15.65
N ALA A 379 36.01 4.07 -16.92
CA ALA A 379 36.99 3.20 -17.53
C ALA A 379 38.31 3.40 -16.76
N THR A 380 38.38 2.87 -15.54
CA THR A 380 39.57 2.90 -14.72
C THR A 380 40.24 1.54 -14.83
N THR A 381 41.18 1.47 -15.77
CA THR A 381 42.25 0.48 -15.81
C THR A 381 42.83 0.34 -14.39
N THR A 382 42.63 -0.83 -13.79
CA THR A 382 43.05 -1.15 -12.43
C THR A 382 44.57 -1.06 -12.31
N THR A 383 45.07 -0.09 -11.53
CA THR A 383 46.35 -0.24 -10.82
C THR A 383 46.06 -0.08 -9.34
N ARG A 384 46.24 -1.18 -8.61
CA ARG A 384 45.92 -1.37 -7.20
C ARG A 384 46.97 -0.68 -6.35
N SER A 385 46.59 0.23 -5.45
CA SER A 385 47.39 0.52 -4.26
C SER A 385 46.50 0.94 -3.10
N SER A 386 46.59 0.15 -2.04
CA SER A 386 45.88 0.27 -0.77
C SER A 386 46.61 1.24 0.17
N THR A 387 45.87 2.15 0.82
CA THR A 387 46.29 2.66 2.13
C THR A 387 45.09 3.09 2.96
N THR A 388 45.01 2.51 4.15
CA THR A 388 44.00 2.70 5.20
C THR A 388 44.45 3.81 6.14
N THR A 389 43.55 4.69 6.58
CA THR A 389 43.74 5.39 7.87
C THR A 389 42.42 5.81 8.50
N SER A 390 42.29 5.49 9.78
CA SER A 390 41.22 5.80 10.72
C SER A 390 41.57 7.05 11.53
N SER A 391 40.57 7.83 11.98
CA SER A 391 40.70 8.69 13.17
C SER A 391 39.34 9.03 13.78
N ALA A 392 39.25 8.89 15.10
CA ALA A 392 38.14 9.22 15.98
C ALA A 392 38.37 10.58 16.66
N ILE A 393 37.30 11.31 17.02
CA ILE A 393 37.36 12.48 17.91
C ILE A 393 36.18 12.48 18.90
N ALA A 394 36.49 12.92 20.12
CA ALA A 394 35.73 12.80 21.37
C ALA A 394 34.67 13.89 21.64
N ALA A 395 33.78 13.57 22.58
CA ALA A 395 32.66 14.38 23.09
C ALA A 395 33.04 15.30 24.28
N PRO A 396 32.24 16.36 24.53
CA PRO A 396 32.09 16.92 25.87
C PRO A 396 30.64 16.89 26.39
N SER A 397 30.49 16.67 27.70
CA SER A 397 29.22 16.57 28.44
C SER A 397 28.53 17.92 28.73
N PRO A 398 27.21 17.93 29.00
CA PRO A 398 26.40 19.13 29.21
C PRO A 398 26.12 19.44 30.70
N THR A 399 25.78 20.69 31.02
CA THR A 399 25.04 21.03 32.24
C THR A 399 23.99 22.09 31.96
N GLY A 400 22.72 21.70 32.13
CA GLY A 400 21.53 22.57 32.16
C GLY A 400 20.27 21.70 32.13
N LYS A 401 19.56 21.59 33.26
CA LYS A 401 18.40 20.69 33.48
C LYS A 401 17.32 20.85 32.40
N GLN A 402 17.04 19.77 31.66
CA GLN A 402 15.82 19.59 30.86
C GLN A 402 14.81 18.70 31.63
N PRO A 403 13.49 18.91 31.45
CA PRO A 403 12.50 17.91 31.81
C PRO A 403 12.39 16.88 30.67
N TYR A 404 12.67 15.62 31.01
CA TYR A 404 12.66 14.37 30.21
C TYR A 404 13.88 14.13 29.29
N ALA A 405 14.42 12.91 29.34
CA ALA A 405 15.63 12.52 28.62
C ALA A 405 15.31 12.17 27.16
N SER A 406 16.12 12.65 26.21
CA SER A 406 16.10 12.17 24.82
C SER A 406 16.20 10.64 24.80
N GLY A 407 15.33 9.96 24.06
CA GLY A 407 15.36 8.50 23.88
C GLY A 407 14.42 7.72 24.78
N GLN A 408 13.31 8.29 25.26
CA GLN A 408 12.23 7.55 25.92
C GLN A 408 10.93 7.60 25.12
N VAL A 409 10.29 6.43 24.99
CA VAL A 409 9.02 6.19 24.30
C VAL A 409 7.97 5.86 25.36
N ARG A 410 6.73 6.33 25.18
CA ARG A 410 5.59 5.98 26.03
C ARG A 410 4.62 5.09 25.26
N ILE A 411 4.21 3.97 25.83
CA ILE A 411 3.01 3.24 25.41
C ILE A 411 1.89 3.51 26.41
N HIS A 412 0.78 4.04 25.91
CA HIS A 412 -0.49 4.15 26.64
C HIS A 412 -1.36 2.95 26.27
N VAL A 413 -1.93 2.28 27.27
CA VAL A 413 -2.81 1.12 27.09
C VAL A 413 -4.09 1.34 27.86
N GLN A 414 -5.21 1.14 27.17
CA GLN A 414 -6.55 1.09 27.75
C GLN A 414 -7.05 -0.35 27.67
N GLU A 415 -7.47 -0.86 28.81
CA GLU A 415 -7.93 -2.22 29.01
C GLU A 415 -9.42 -2.16 29.35
N TRP A 416 -10.27 -2.90 28.63
CA TRP A 416 -11.69 -3.02 28.92
C TRP A 416 -12.06 -4.45 29.27
N TRP A 417 -12.93 -4.57 30.27
CA TRP A 417 -13.58 -5.82 30.64
C TRP A 417 -15.10 -5.63 30.58
N GLY A 418 -15.79 -6.47 29.79
CA GLY A 418 -17.25 -6.51 29.74
C GLY A 418 -17.82 -7.66 30.60
N CYS A 419 -18.84 -7.39 31.41
CA CYS A 419 -19.74 -8.43 31.93
C CYS A 419 -20.80 -8.66 30.81
N PRO A 420 -21.16 -9.88 30.33
CA PRO A 420 -20.95 -11.24 30.87
C PRO A 420 -20.57 -12.29 29.77
N SER A 421 -19.36 -12.28 29.23
CA SER A 421 -18.88 -13.40 28.39
C SER A 421 -17.85 -14.23 29.14
N TYR A 422 -18.33 -15.22 29.88
CA TYR A 422 -17.50 -16.23 30.56
C TYR A 422 -16.71 -17.13 29.59
N ASP A 423 -16.93 -17.03 28.28
CA ASP A 423 -16.35 -17.96 27.31
C ASP A 423 -14.93 -17.57 26.85
N ASP A 424 -14.44 -16.38 27.21
CA ASP A 424 -13.15 -15.85 26.73
C ASP A 424 -12.29 -15.26 27.88
N GLU A 425 -12.27 -15.94 29.05
CA GLU A 425 -11.54 -15.52 30.27
C GLU A 425 -10.04 -15.21 30.09
N ASN A 426 -9.47 -15.50 28.91
CA ASN A 426 -8.07 -15.25 28.59
C ASN A 426 -7.84 -14.11 27.57
N ASN A 427 -8.91 -13.51 27.03
CA ASN A 427 -8.83 -12.45 26.03
C ASN A 427 -9.08 -11.08 26.67
N LEU A 428 -8.19 -10.15 26.35
CA LEU A 428 -8.21 -8.78 26.80
C LEU A 428 -8.70 -7.86 25.70
N SER A 429 -9.76 -7.08 25.98
CA SER A 429 -10.09 -5.97 25.11
C SER A 429 -9.13 -4.81 25.39
N ILE A 430 -8.41 -4.36 24.36
CA ILE A 430 -7.28 -3.44 24.48
C ILE A 430 -7.31 -2.36 23.39
N ALA A 431 -6.93 -1.14 23.75
CA ALA A 431 -6.47 -0.11 22.83
C ALA A 431 -5.10 0.34 23.31
N ALA A 432 -4.23 0.69 22.36
CA ALA A 432 -2.89 1.12 22.70
C ALA A 432 -2.40 2.19 21.74
N ASP A 433 -1.66 3.15 22.29
CA ASP A 433 -0.99 4.21 21.56
C ASP A 433 0.49 4.27 21.95
N ILE A 434 1.39 4.37 20.98
CA ILE A 434 2.82 4.55 21.18
C ILE A 434 3.17 5.98 20.81
N TRP A 435 3.87 6.67 21.73
CA TRP A 435 4.26 8.06 21.63
C TRP A 435 5.76 8.20 21.78
N ASP A 436 6.39 8.91 20.85
CA ASP A 436 7.79 9.34 20.94
C ASP A 436 7.83 10.87 20.97
N ASN A 437 8.30 11.46 22.08
CA ASN A 437 8.36 12.91 22.28
C ASN A 437 7.07 13.65 21.86
N ASP A 438 5.92 13.20 22.37
CA ASP A 438 4.56 13.70 22.08
C ASP A 438 4.03 13.48 20.65
N VAL A 439 4.79 12.79 19.79
CA VAL A 439 4.31 12.35 18.47
C VAL A 439 3.77 10.92 18.59
N ASN A 440 2.50 10.72 18.22
CA ASN A 440 1.96 9.37 18.07
C ASN A 440 2.64 8.67 16.88
N ILE A 441 3.26 7.52 17.15
CA ILE A 441 4.01 6.73 16.18
C ILE A 441 3.40 5.35 15.94
N GLY A 442 2.24 5.05 16.51
CA GLY A 442 1.51 3.80 16.32
C GLY A 442 0.29 3.72 17.23
N SER A 443 -0.85 3.29 16.70
CA SER A 443 -2.10 3.16 17.45
C SER A 443 -2.85 1.89 17.04
N VAL A 444 -3.59 1.33 17.98
CA VAL A 444 -4.63 0.35 17.72
C VAL A 444 -5.84 0.67 18.59
N LYS A 445 -7.01 0.66 17.97
CA LYS A 445 -8.29 0.85 18.66
C LYS A 445 -8.84 -0.51 19.10
N HIS A 446 -9.54 -0.49 20.22
CA HIS A 446 -10.41 -1.53 20.78
C HIS A 446 -10.40 -2.88 20.03
N THR A 447 -9.43 -3.73 20.36
CA THR A 447 -9.22 -5.06 19.77
C THR A 447 -9.05 -6.11 20.87
N SER A 448 -9.01 -7.40 20.52
CA SER A 448 -8.74 -8.47 21.49
C SER A 448 -7.28 -8.92 21.44
N ALA A 449 -6.70 -9.22 22.61
CA ALA A 449 -5.39 -9.84 22.74
C ALA A 449 -5.50 -11.00 23.73
N GLY A 450 -4.92 -12.15 23.44
CA GLY A 450 -4.92 -13.31 24.33
C GLY A 450 -3.52 -13.83 24.61
N ALA A 451 -3.34 -14.62 25.66
CA ALA A 451 -2.05 -15.26 25.97
C ALA A 451 -1.52 -16.13 24.82
N THR A 452 -2.42 -16.77 24.06
CA THR A 452 -2.09 -17.57 22.86
C THR A 452 -2.20 -16.80 21.55
N ALA A 453 -2.67 -15.55 21.60
CA ALA A 453 -2.91 -14.69 20.45
C ALA A 453 -2.54 -13.23 20.80
N PRO A 454 -1.24 -12.93 20.95
CA PRO A 454 -0.81 -11.61 21.38
C PRO A 454 -1.07 -10.56 20.30
N LEU A 455 -1.34 -9.33 20.73
CA LEU A 455 -1.54 -8.20 19.83
C LEU A 455 -0.20 -7.71 19.29
N SER A 456 -0.07 -7.63 17.97
CA SER A 456 1.08 -6.99 17.31
C SER A 456 0.70 -5.59 16.83
N LEU A 457 1.17 -4.58 17.54
CA LEU A 457 0.95 -3.17 17.25
C LEU A 457 2.03 -2.64 16.29
N ALA A 458 1.60 -2.21 15.11
CA ALA A 458 2.44 -1.52 14.14
C ALA A 458 2.84 -0.14 14.67
N SER A 459 4.08 0.26 14.39
CA SER A 459 4.57 1.59 14.74
C SER A 459 5.64 2.06 13.76
N LYS A 460 6.23 3.24 13.99
CA LYS A 460 7.40 3.71 13.22
C LYS A 460 8.71 2.98 13.56
N PHE A 461 8.69 2.02 14.48
CA PHE A 461 9.83 1.11 14.69
C PHE A 461 9.89 0.06 13.57
N GLU A 462 11.10 -0.46 13.28
CA GLU A 462 11.27 -1.57 12.33
C GLU A 462 10.57 -2.86 12.78
N GLN A 463 10.30 -2.98 14.07
CA GLN A 463 9.71 -4.14 14.72
C GLN A 463 8.33 -3.78 15.30
N PHE A 464 7.42 -4.76 15.32
CA PHE A 464 6.14 -4.61 15.98
C PHE A 464 6.32 -4.58 17.50
N MET A 465 5.50 -3.77 18.17
CA MET A 465 5.29 -3.87 19.61
C MET A 465 4.30 -5.01 19.87
N VAL A 466 4.73 -6.06 20.54
CA VAL A 466 3.89 -7.19 20.91
C VAL A 466 3.35 -6.98 22.32
N ILE A 467 2.03 -7.02 22.47
CA ILE A 467 1.32 -6.86 23.73
C ILE A 467 0.64 -8.19 24.07
N THR A 468 1.07 -8.82 25.16
CA THR A 468 0.60 -10.13 25.61
C THR A 468 -0.03 -10.00 26.99
N PRO A 469 -1.34 -10.25 27.13
CA PRO A 469 -1.96 -10.34 28.45
C PRO A 469 -1.59 -11.67 29.10
N GLU A 470 -1.10 -11.63 30.34
CA GLU A 470 -0.75 -12.81 31.13
C GLU A 470 -1.60 -12.87 32.41
N TRP A 471 -2.59 -13.75 32.37
CA TRP A 471 -3.56 -13.96 33.46
C TRP A 471 -3.07 -14.97 34.51
N ALA A 472 -2.23 -15.94 34.11
CA ALA A 472 -1.84 -17.07 34.96
C ALA A 472 -0.99 -16.69 36.18
N ASP A 473 -0.19 -15.62 36.11
CA ASP A 473 0.82 -15.26 37.11
C ASP A 473 0.59 -13.90 37.80
N GLY A 474 -0.67 -13.42 37.85
CA GLY A 474 -1.03 -12.26 38.67
C GLY A 474 -1.57 -11.04 37.92
N GLY A 475 -2.01 -11.18 36.67
CA GLY A 475 -2.82 -10.17 35.96
C GLY A 475 -2.00 -9.00 35.42
N TYR A 476 -1.03 -9.29 34.55
CA TYR A 476 -0.17 -8.27 33.97
C TYR A 476 -0.14 -8.31 32.46
N VAL A 477 0.38 -7.23 31.89
CA VAL A 477 0.57 -7.12 30.45
C VAL A 477 2.07 -7.13 30.20
N GLN A 478 2.51 -8.05 29.36
CA GLN A 478 3.87 -8.10 28.85
C GLN A 478 3.94 -7.34 27.53
N PHE A 479 5.00 -6.56 27.39
CA PHE A 479 5.38 -5.84 26.19
C PHE A 479 6.68 -6.43 25.65
N ALA A 480 6.77 -6.53 24.32
CA ALA A 480 8.02 -6.88 23.65
C ALA A 480 8.21 -6.05 22.37
N LEU A 481 9.42 -5.51 22.19
CA LEU A 481 9.84 -4.77 20.99
C LEU A 481 11.24 -5.25 20.62
N GLY A 482 11.31 -6.20 19.69
CA GLY A 482 12.57 -6.87 19.36
C GLY A 482 13.13 -7.67 20.51
N SER A 483 14.30 -7.28 21.01
CA SER A 483 14.94 -7.88 22.18
C SER A 483 14.52 -7.23 23.50
N LEU A 484 13.86 -6.07 23.46
CA LEU A 484 13.33 -5.43 24.67
C LEU A 484 12.07 -6.18 25.10
N SER A 485 11.99 -6.59 26.37
CA SER A 485 10.76 -7.13 26.96
C SER A 485 10.60 -6.68 28.40
N PHE A 486 9.38 -6.26 28.75
CA PHE A 486 9.04 -5.77 30.08
C PHE A 486 7.58 -6.06 30.40
N ASN A 487 7.18 -5.94 31.67
CA ASN A 487 5.81 -6.16 32.08
C ASN A 487 5.36 -5.19 33.18
N THR A 488 4.06 -5.16 33.45
CA THR A 488 3.49 -4.21 34.41
C THR A 488 3.66 -4.60 35.89
N LEU A 489 4.12 -5.82 36.22
CA LEU A 489 4.41 -6.24 37.61
C LEU A 489 5.79 -5.80 38.09
N ASN A 490 6.82 -5.93 37.26
CA ASN A 490 8.21 -5.70 37.64
C ASN A 490 8.61 -4.21 37.63
N ASN A 491 7.72 -3.35 38.12
CA ASN A 491 7.86 -1.88 38.11
C ASN A 491 8.86 -1.32 39.17
N THR A 492 9.74 -2.16 39.74
CA THR A 492 10.53 -1.79 40.93
C THR A 492 12.02 -2.11 40.87
N ASN A 493 12.56 -2.59 39.75
CA ASN A 493 14.01 -2.62 39.62
C ASN A 493 14.52 -1.22 39.29
N GLN A 494 15.18 -0.60 40.26
CA GLN A 494 15.81 0.73 40.24
C GLN A 494 16.96 0.90 39.23
N ASP A 495 17.05 0.03 38.22
CA ASP A 495 17.98 0.17 37.09
C ASP A 495 17.20 0.65 35.84
N ASP A 496 16.50 1.78 36.06
CA ASP A 496 16.26 2.99 35.25
C ASP A 496 15.79 3.02 33.77
N ASP A 497 15.62 1.93 33.03
CA ASP A 497 15.21 2.08 31.62
C ASP A 497 13.70 1.94 31.35
N VAL A 498 12.96 1.17 32.17
CA VAL A 498 11.52 0.97 31.97
C VAL A 498 10.71 1.24 33.24
N HIS A 499 9.65 2.04 33.12
CA HIS A 499 8.73 2.33 34.21
C HIS A 499 7.29 2.29 33.73
N CYS A 500 6.38 1.69 34.50
CA CYS A 500 4.95 1.66 34.19
C CYS A 500 4.12 2.32 35.29
N LYS A 501 3.29 3.30 34.95
CA LYS A 501 2.24 3.80 35.83
C LYS A 501 0.94 3.11 35.48
N VAL A 502 0.50 2.21 36.35
CA VAL A 502 -0.80 1.55 36.23
C VAL A 502 -1.82 2.34 37.04
N GLY A 503 -2.84 2.88 36.37
CA GLY A 503 -3.98 3.57 36.96
C GLY A 503 -5.27 2.76 36.82
N GLY A 504 -6.16 2.87 37.81
CA GLY A 504 -7.45 2.17 37.81
C GLY A 504 -7.49 0.96 38.73
N TRP A 505 -8.48 0.11 38.50
CA TRP A 505 -8.86 -1.04 39.32
C TRP A 505 -7.82 -2.20 39.22
N ASP A 506 -7.68 -3.02 40.28
CA ASP A 506 -6.72 -4.15 40.35
C ASP A 506 -7.27 -5.34 39.57
N PRO A 507 -6.65 -5.78 38.46
CA PRO A 507 -7.12 -6.89 37.60
C PRO A 507 -7.52 -8.17 38.34
N ARG A 508 -6.98 -8.37 39.54
CA ARG A 508 -7.25 -9.55 40.37
C ARG A 508 -8.60 -9.52 41.08
N GLN A 509 -9.27 -8.38 41.16
CA GLN A 509 -10.50 -8.20 41.94
C GLN A 509 -11.82 -8.41 41.15
N GLY A 510 -11.78 -8.75 39.84
CA GLY A 510 -12.81 -8.44 38.82
C GLY A 510 -13.45 -7.02 38.90
N PRO A 511 -14.01 -6.45 37.82
CA PRO A 511 -15.24 -5.70 38.04
C PRO A 511 -16.19 -6.61 38.82
N THR A 512 -16.70 -6.16 39.98
CA THR A 512 -17.77 -6.89 40.65
C THR A 512 -19.01 -6.76 39.77
N CYS A 513 -19.26 -7.77 38.93
CA CYS A 513 -20.49 -7.87 38.15
C CYS A 513 -21.64 -8.19 39.14
N ASP A 514 -22.14 -7.18 39.84
CA ASP A 514 -23.37 -7.30 40.63
C ASP A 514 -24.56 -7.31 39.66
N GLU A 515 -25.57 -8.14 39.92
CA GLU A 515 -26.69 -8.44 39.00
C GLU A 515 -27.57 -7.21 38.67
N ASN A 516 -27.28 -6.04 39.25
CA ASN A 516 -28.14 -4.86 39.23
C ASN A 516 -27.46 -3.57 38.70
N TYR A 517 -26.29 -3.63 38.05
CA TYR A 517 -25.65 -2.42 37.48
C TYR A 517 -25.65 -2.42 35.94
N ASP A 518 -26.23 -1.36 35.38
CA ASP A 518 -26.15 -0.98 33.96
C ASP A 518 -24.68 -0.72 33.54
N GLU A 519 -24.17 -1.57 32.64
CA GLU A 519 -23.30 -1.29 31.48
C GLU A 519 -22.13 -0.28 31.59
N GLY A 520 -21.49 -0.13 32.75
CA GLY A 520 -20.21 0.57 32.84
C GLY A 520 -19.05 -0.38 32.58
N ALA A 521 -18.55 -0.51 31.33
CA ALA A 521 -17.28 -1.19 31.08
C ALA A 521 -16.20 -0.59 32.00
N THR A 522 -15.61 -1.41 32.88
CA THR A 522 -14.52 -0.92 33.73
C THR A 522 -13.26 -0.82 32.87
N MET A 523 -12.69 0.38 32.80
CA MET A 523 -11.48 0.65 32.05
C MET A 523 -10.29 0.77 33.01
N ARG A 524 -9.22 0.02 32.76
CA ARG A 524 -7.91 0.20 33.39
C ARG A 524 -7.00 0.89 32.38
N GLN A 525 -6.18 1.84 32.87
CA GLN A 525 -5.26 2.58 32.03
C GLN A 525 -3.83 2.38 32.50
N MET A 526 -2.91 2.22 31.57
CA MET A 526 -1.50 2.02 31.88
C MET A 526 -0.65 2.88 30.97
N ASP A 527 0.31 3.58 31.55
CA ASP A 527 1.35 4.28 30.80
C ASP A 527 2.68 3.64 31.12
N CYS A 528 3.37 3.09 30.12
CA CYS A 528 4.72 2.55 30.29
C CYS A 528 5.72 3.38 29.47
N TRP A 529 6.81 3.80 30.10
CA TRP A 529 7.94 4.47 29.48
C TRP A 529 9.10 3.49 29.35
N PHE A 530 9.76 3.47 28.19
CA PHE A 530 10.87 2.57 27.87
C PHE A 530 11.88 3.25 26.92
N PRO A 531 13.14 2.80 26.82
CA PRO A 531 14.10 3.45 25.95
C PRO A 531 13.72 3.23 24.48
N ALA A 532 13.84 4.27 23.67
CA ALA A 532 13.70 4.14 22.22
C ALA A 532 14.81 3.18 21.73
N PRO A 533 14.48 2.08 21.02
CA PRO A 533 15.50 1.36 20.28
C PRO A 533 16.16 2.36 19.31
N GLU A 534 17.48 2.28 19.14
CA GLU A 534 18.23 3.21 18.27
C GLU A 534 17.50 3.41 16.94
N TRP A 535 16.91 4.59 16.78
CA TRP A 535 16.33 5.00 15.52
C TRP A 535 17.49 5.08 14.52
N ARG A 536 17.48 4.22 13.49
CA ARG A 536 18.49 4.30 12.41
C ARG A 536 18.24 5.42 11.41
N GLY A 537 17.15 6.18 11.57
CA GLY A 537 17.11 7.55 11.07
C GLY A 537 18.01 8.40 11.98
N GLY A 538 19.01 9.10 11.45
CA GLY A 538 19.86 9.94 12.30
C GLY A 538 19.06 11.07 12.96
N PRO A 539 19.48 11.60 14.11
CA PRO A 539 18.87 12.81 14.67
C PRO A 539 18.92 13.96 13.64
N PRO A 540 17.97 14.92 13.68
CA PRO A 540 18.05 16.10 12.82
C PRO A 540 19.37 16.81 13.08
N SER A 541 20.22 16.81 12.07
CA SER A 541 21.52 17.46 12.11
C SER A 541 21.38 18.94 11.80
N ASP A 542 20.60 19.70 12.57
CA ASP A 542 20.94 21.10 12.85
C ASP A 542 20.28 21.60 14.14
N GLY A 543 21.07 22.32 14.93
CA GLY A 543 20.60 23.11 16.06
C GLY A 543 20.43 24.56 15.65
N SER A 544 19.40 24.85 14.85
CA SER A 544 18.92 26.22 14.67
C SER A 544 17.72 26.51 15.59
N LYS A 545 17.83 27.63 16.29
CA LYS A 545 16.92 28.11 17.34
C LYS A 545 15.54 28.43 16.77
N LEU A 546 14.49 28.07 17.51
CA LEU A 546 13.23 28.82 17.59
C LEU A 546 13.07 29.36 19.01
#